data_AF-A0AAW2Y928-F1
#
_entry.id   AF-A0AAW2Y928-F1
#
_cell.length_a   1.000
_cell.length_b   1.000
_cell.length_c   1.000
_cell.angle_alpha   90.00
_cell.angle_beta   90.00
_cell.angle_gamma   90.00
#
_symmetry.space_group_name_H-M   'P 1'
#
loop_
_entity.id
_entity.type
_entity.pdbx_description
1 polymer ?
#
loop_
_entity_poly.entity_id
_entity_poly.type
_entity_poly.pdbx_seq_one_letter_code
_entity_poly.pdbx_strand_id
1 'polypeptide(L)'
;MGMEDCSSSGGSSHRRVVSATSDADDGTPRASSPSASSTVTQTLMLLESDDPNLRVQAAKDIRRLTKTSQRYRRHFSGAVGPLVDMLHCGCADANEAALAAILNLAVKDETNKINIIHAGALKPIIHFLQSENVTLQEYAAAALITLSASSVNKPIISASGAIPYLVDILRSGGSQARTDAVLALYNLSTHPDNLSLILQTEPIPPLISLLNSSKRSSKTAEKCTALIESLVSFDEGRRMLTSEEGGILAVVEVLESGSLQSREHAVGALLKMCQSDRSKYREPILREGVIPGLLELTVQGTAKSQLKAQSLLKLLRDSPYPRSELQPDTLENIVQYHVSNRRGRSNRKSKADAF
;
A
#
# COMPACT_ATOMS: atom_id res chain seq x y z
N MET A 1 1.34 6.84 58.92
CA MET A 1 0.65 6.48 60.18
C MET A 1 -0.59 5.70 59.76
N GLY A 2 -0.75 4.42 59.99
CA GLY A 2 -0.08 3.37 60.75
C GLY A 2 -1.03 2.17 60.63
N MET A 3 -0.56 0.95 60.31
CA MET A 3 -0.26 -0.10 61.30
C MET A 3 -1.51 -0.44 62.16
N GLU A 4 -2.07 -1.65 62.13
CA GLU A 4 -1.52 -2.91 62.67
C GLU A 4 -2.53 -4.05 62.29
N ASP A 5 -2.10 -5.21 61.78
CA ASP A 5 -1.73 -6.45 62.50
C ASP A 5 -2.93 -7.21 63.11
N CYS A 6 -3.01 -8.53 63.25
CA CYS A 6 -2.32 -9.73 62.77
C CYS A 6 -3.13 -10.93 63.37
N SER A 7 -2.79 -12.15 62.95
CA SER A 7 -3.00 -13.43 63.68
C SER A 7 -4.38 -14.12 63.58
N SER A 8 -4.53 -15.45 63.57
CA SER A 8 -3.64 -16.60 63.37
C SER A 8 -4.50 -17.90 63.46
N SER A 9 -3.83 -19.06 63.34
CA SER A 9 -4.25 -20.45 63.62
C SER A 9 -4.77 -21.24 62.42
N GLY A 10 -4.35 -22.48 62.17
CA GLY A 10 -3.39 -23.34 62.87
C GLY A 10 -3.29 -24.66 62.07
N GLY A 11 -2.09 -25.21 61.94
CA GLY A 11 -1.84 -26.44 61.20
C GLY A 11 -2.13 -27.72 62.00
N SER A 12 -2.23 -28.85 61.31
CA SER A 12 -1.48 -30.07 61.67
C SER A 12 -1.57 -31.13 60.57
N SER A 13 -0.45 -31.78 60.31
CA SER A 13 -0.29 -32.92 59.39
C SER A 13 -0.50 -34.24 60.13
N HIS A 14 -1.18 -35.21 59.50
CA HIS A 14 -0.95 -36.63 59.78
C HIS A 14 -1.17 -37.53 58.55
N ARG A 15 -0.34 -38.57 58.52
CA ARG A 15 0.02 -39.53 57.46
C ARG A 15 -1.07 -40.56 57.11
N ARG A 16 -0.73 -41.33 56.04
CA ARG A 16 -1.06 -42.74 55.69
C ARG A 16 -2.31 -42.89 54.79
N VAL A 17 -2.36 -43.70 53.73
CA VAL A 17 -1.74 -45.00 53.38
C VAL A 17 -1.63 -45.12 51.85
N VAL A 18 -0.65 -45.87 51.36
CA VAL A 18 -0.49 -46.35 49.99
C VAL A 18 -1.28 -47.65 49.81
N SER A 19 -2.12 -47.79 48.79
CA SER A 19 -2.56 -49.11 48.31
C SER A 19 -2.62 -49.14 46.78
N ALA A 20 -1.81 -50.02 46.22
CA ALA A 20 -1.72 -50.34 44.81
C ALA A 20 -3.02 -50.98 44.29
N THR A 21 -3.40 -50.63 43.05
CA THR A 21 -4.01 -51.59 42.13
C THR A 21 -3.34 -51.43 40.77
N SER A 22 -2.87 -52.56 40.29
CA SER A 22 -2.25 -52.82 39.00
C SER A 22 -3.29 -52.79 37.90
N ASP A 23 -3.05 -52.01 36.84
CA ASP A 23 -3.63 -52.29 35.53
C ASP A 23 -2.50 -52.24 34.50
N ALA A 24 -2.40 -53.35 33.77
CA ALA A 24 -1.44 -53.59 32.70
C ALA A 24 -1.72 -52.62 31.55
N ASP A 25 -0.76 -51.73 31.27
CA ASP A 25 -0.80 -50.87 30.09
C ASP A 25 -0.35 -51.68 28.87
N ASP A 26 -1.29 -51.81 27.95
CA ASP A 26 -1.21 -52.52 26.69
C ASP A 26 -0.11 -51.93 25.81
N GLY A 27 0.81 -52.79 25.37
CA GLY A 27 2.00 -52.46 24.60
C GLY A 27 1.70 -52.10 23.15
N THR A 28 0.91 -51.05 22.91
CA THR A 28 0.82 -50.41 21.60
C THR A 28 1.94 -49.37 21.45
N PRO A 29 2.86 -49.52 20.47
CA PRO A 29 3.88 -48.52 20.25
C PRO A 29 3.20 -47.23 19.75
N ARG A 30 3.07 -46.24 20.63
CA ARG A 30 2.81 -44.86 20.24
C ARG A 30 3.87 -44.46 19.21
N ALA A 31 3.47 -44.39 17.94
CA ALA A 31 4.29 -43.81 16.88
C ALA A 31 4.74 -42.42 17.35
N SER A 32 6.03 -42.30 17.67
CA SER A 32 6.64 -41.06 18.11
C SER A 32 6.54 -40.07 16.95
N SER A 33 5.77 -39.00 17.16
CA SER A 33 5.71 -37.90 16.19
C SER A 33 7.14 -37.44 15.88
N PRO A 34 7.54 -37.36 14.60
CA PRO A 34 8.91 -37.02 14.25
C PRO A 34 9.28 -35.66 14.85
N SER A 35 10.53 -35.57 15.36
CA SER A 35 11.05 -34.31 15.88
C SER A 35 11.05 -33.24 14.78
N ALA A 36 10.90 -31.96 15.14
CA ALA A 36 10.90 -30.87 14.16
C ALA A 36 12.14 -30.88 13.25
N SER A 37 13.28 -31.36 13.75
CA SER A 37 14.51 -31.51 12.96
C SER A 37 14.41 -32.64 11.93
N SER A 38 13.89 -33.82 12.33
CA SER A 38 13.77 -34.95 11.40
C SER A 38 12.75 -34.66 10.29
N THR A 39 11.67 -33.95 10.61
CA THR A 39 10.68 -33.52 9.61
C THR A 39 11.30 -32.58 8.57
N VAL A 40 12.13 -31.62 9.00
CA VAL A 40 12.82 -30.71 8.07
C VAL A 40 13.76 -31.50 7.15
N THR A 41 14.63 -32.34 7.72
CA THR A 41 15.59 -33.13 6.94
C THR A 41 14.87 -34.05 5.94
N GLN A 42 13.82 -34.75 6.37
CA GLN A 42 13.03 -35.61 5.49
C GLN A 42 12.39 -34.84 4.34
N THR A 43 11.81 -33.67 4.63
CA THR A 43 11.15 -32.85 3.59
C THR A 43 12.16 -32.30 2.58
N LEU A 44 13.37 -31.91 3.03
CA LEU A 44 14.45 -31.48 2.13
C LEU A 44 14.93 -32.64 1.23
N MET A 45 15.07 -33.85 1.76
CA MET A 45 15.43 -35.02 0.94
C MET A 45 14.36 -35.34 -0.13
N LEU A 46 13.08 -35.20 0.20
CA LEU A 46 12.00 -35.38 -0.78
C LEU A 46 12.00 -34.31 -1.87
N LEU A 47 12.45 -33.09 -1.55
CA LEU A 47 12.54 -31.98 -2.51
C LEU A 47 13.66 -32.19 -3.54
N GLU A 48 14.69 -32.97 -3.17
CA GLU A 48 15.82 -33.35 -4.03
C GLU A 48 15.59 -34.68 -4.77
N SER A 49 14.42 -35.30 -4.61
CA SER A 49 14.08 -36.54 -5.30
C SER A 49 13.93 -36.35 -6.80
N ASP A 50 14.30 -37.36 -7.59
CA ASP A 50 14.05 -37.41 -9.03
C ASP A 50 12.54 -37.54 -9.38
N ASP A 51 11.70 -37.95 -8.43
CA ASP A 51 10.25 -38.05 -8.63
C ASP A 51 9.58 -36.67 -8.53
N PRO A 52 9.02 -36.13 -9.62
CA PRO A 52 8.38 -34.82 -9.61
C PRO A 52 7.21 -34.73 -8.62
N ASN A 53 6.50 -35.84 -8.35
CA ASN A 53 5.39 -35.85 -7.41
C ASN A 53 5.88 -35.68 -5.97
N LEU A 54 7.02 -36.30 -5.62
CA LEU A 54 7.65 -36.14 -4.31
C LEU A 54 8.15 -34.71 -4.10
N ARG A 55 8.72 -34.08 -5.15
CA ARG A 55 9.12 -32.68 -5.09
C ARG A 55 7.93 -31.73 -4.86
N VAL A 56 6.83 -31.95 -5.59
CA VAL A 56 5.58 -31.19 -5.40
C VAL A 56 5.04 -31.36 -3.99
N GLN A 57 5.03 -32.59 -3.48
CA GLN A 57 4.58 -32.87 -2.12
C GLN A 57 5.47 -32.19 -1.08
N ALA A 58 6.79 -32.25 -1.24
CA ALA A 58 7.74 -31.57 -0.38
C ALA A 58 7.53 -30.04 -0.37
N ALA A 59 7.32 -29.42 -1.53
CA ALA A 59 7.01 -27.99 -1.63
C ALA A 59 5.71 -27.63 -0.89
N LYS A 60 4.66 -28.44 -1.03
CA LYS A 60 3.39 -28.28 -0.29
C LYS A 60 3.59 -28.40 1.23
N ASP A 61 4.43 -29.32 1.69
CA ASP A 61 4.75 -29.49 3.10
C ASP A 61 5.59 -28.33 3.65
N ILE A 62 6.59 -27.84 2.90
CA ILE A 62 7.34 -26.64 3.26
C ILE A 62 6.40 -25.45 3.41
N ARG A 63 5.52 -25.22 2.43
CA ARG A 63 4.50 -24.16 2.49
C ARG A 63 3.65 -24.27 3.76
N ARG A 64 3.17 -25.47 4.09
CA ARG A 64 2.34 -25.73 5.28
C ARG A 64 3.09 -25.44 6.58
N LEU A 65 4.32 -25.94 6.72
CA LEU A 65 5.15 -25.79 7.93
C LEU A 65 5.62 -24.34 8.14
N THR A 66 5.86 -23.60 7.06
CA THR A 66 6.37 -22.21 7.10
C THR A 66 5.27 -21.15 7.19
N LYS A 67 3.99 -21.56 7.06
CA LYS A 67 2.83 -20.66 7.05
C LYS A 67 2.85 -19.67 8.23
N THR A 68 3.09 -20.16 9.45
CA THR A 68 3.08 -19.33 10.67
C THR A 68 4.36 -19.41 11.50
N SER A 69 5.28 -20.31 11.17
CA SER A 69 6.49 -20.57 11.98
C SER A 69 7.73 -19.92 11.40
N GLN A 70 8.22 -18.87 12.04
CA GLN A 70 9.50 -18.24 11.70
C GLN A 70 10.68 -19.22 11.87
N ARG A 71 10.60 -20.13 12.85
CA ARG A 71 11.62 -21.16 13.06
C ARG A 71 11.74 -22.09 11.85
N TYR A 72 10.60 -22.53 11.29
CA TYR A 72 10.62 -23.37 10.09
C TYR A 72 11.14 -22.60 8.87
N ARG A 73 10.84 -21.30 8.72
CA ARG A 73 11.38 -20.48 7.61
C ARG A 73 12.91 -20.44 7.59
N ARG A 74 13.55 -20.38 8.76
CA ARG A 74 15.02 -20.43 8.89
C ARG A 74 15.57 -21.82 8.59
N HIS A 75 14.93 -22.86 9.12
CA HIS A 75 15.36 -24.25 8.93
C HIS A 75 15.20 -24.75 7.50
N PHE A 76 14.24 -24.20 6.75
CA PHE A 76 14.04 -24.49 5.32
C PHE A 76 14.77 -23.52 4.39
N SER A 77 15.74 -22.74 4.88
CA SER A 77 16.56 -21.87 4.02
C SER A 77 17.28 -22.64 2.91
N GLY A 78 17.69 -23.88 3.17
CA GLY A 78 18.28 -24.79 2.15
C GLY A 78 17.31 -25.19 1.04
N ALA A 79 16.00 -25.04 1.21
CA ALA A 79 15.01 -25.36 0.18
C ALA A 79 14.94 -24.32 -0.94
N VAL A 80 15.52 -23.12 -0.76
CA VAL A 80 15.37 -22.02 -1.71
C VAL A 80 15.85 -22.40 -3.11
N GLY A 81 17.06 -22.96 -3.25
CA GLY A 81 17.60 -23.39 -4.55
C GLY A 81 16.69 -24.40 -5.25
N PRO A 82 16.43 -25.57 -4.64
CA PRO A 82 15.59 -26.60 -5.26
C PRO A 82 14.16 -26.13 -5.59
N LEU A 83 13.55 -25.24 -4.77
CA LEU A 83 12.25 -24.64 -5.09
C LEU A 83 12.33 -23.69 -6.28
N VAL A 84 13.40 -22.91 -6.42
CA VAL A 84 13.58 -22.03 -7.58
C VAL A 84 13.85 -22.85 -8.85
N ASP A 85 14.54 -23.98 -8.75
CA ASP A 85 14.71 -24.91 -9.86
C ASP A 85 13.36 -25.49 -10.32
N MET A 86 12.44 -25.76 -9.38
CA MET A 86 11.08 -26.19 -9.74
C MET A 86 10.33 -25.14 -10.57
N LEU A 87 10.58 -23.84 -10.38
CA LEU A 87 9.91 -22.80 -11.18
C LEU A 87 10.28 -22.85 -12.68
N HIS A 88 11.35 -23.56 -13.03
CA HIS A 88 11.83 -23.69 -14.40
C HIS A 88 11.34 -24.96 -15.10
N CYS A 89 10.66 -25.87 -14.41
CA CYS A 89 10.30 -27.19 -14.95
C CYS A 89 9.12 -27.20 -15.93
N GLY A 90 8.38 -26.08 -16.06
CA GLY A 90 7.23 -25.95 -16.97
C GLY A 90 5.96 -26.68 -16.53
N CYS A 91 5.96 -27.36 -15.38
CA CYS A 91 4.78 -27.99 -14.80
C CYS A 91 4.02 -26.99 -13.92
N ALA A 92 2.73 -26.72 -14.23
CA ALA A 92 1.90 -25.78 -13.50
C ALA A 92 1.81 -26.12 -12.00
N ASP A 93 1.52 -27.37 -11.66
CA ASP A 93 1.40 -27.84 -10.26
C ASP A 93 2.69 -27.65 -9.47
N ALA A 94 3.85 -27.90 -10.10
CA ALA A 94 5.15 -27.69 -9.48
C ALA A 94 5.47 -26.22 -9.32
N ASN A 95 5.20 -25.40 -10.33
CA ASN A 95 5.39 -23.95 -10.28
C ASN A 95 4.54 -23.31 -9.18
N GLU A 96 3.26 -23.67 -9.09
CA GLU A 96 2.36 -23.17 -8.05
C GLU A 96 2.80 -23.61 -6.65
N ALA A 97 3.12 -24.90 -6.46
CA ALA A 97 3.56 -25.42 -5.18
C ALA A 97 4.87 -24.76 -4.71
N ALA A 98 5.83 -24.62 -5.63
CA ALA A 98 7.12 -24.00 -5.36
C ALA A 98 6.98 -22.50 -5.06
N LEU A 99 6.23 -21.76 -5.88
CA LEU A 99 6.07 -20.31 -5.71
C LEU A 99 5.34 -19.98 -4.39
N ALA A 100 4.33 -20.77 -4.03
CA ALA A 100 3.63 -20.62 -2.75
C ALA A 100 4.52 -20.96 -1.54
N ALA A 101 5.44 -21.93 -1.67
CA ALA A 101 6.43 -22.24 -0.63
C ALA A 101 7.47 -21.12 -0.49
N ILE A 102 8.00 -20.62 -1.61
CA ILE A 102 8.94 -19.48 -1.68
C ILE A 102 8.35 -18.24 -1.02
N LEU A 103 7.08 -17.94 -1.30
CA LEU A 103 6.37 -16.82 -0.68
C LEU A 103 6.40 -16.92 0.85
N ASN A 104 6.01 -18.09 1.40
CA ASN A 104 6.00 -18.30 2.85
C ASN A 104 7.41 -18.26 3.46
N LEU A 105 8.44 -18.73 2.76
CA LEU A 105 9.83 -18.65 3.21
C LEU A 105 10.32 -17.19 3.30
N ALA A 106 9.88 -16.33 2.39
CA ALA A 106 10.29 -14.93 2.31
C ALA A 106 9.60 -14.01 3.35
N VAL A 107 8.40 -14.39 3.83
CA VAL A 107 7.62 -13.55 4.76
C VAL A 107 8.40 -13.29 6.06
N LYS A 108 8.71 -12.00 6.29
CA LYS A 108 9.44 -11.51 7.48
C LYS A 108 10.83 -12.15 7.68
N ASP A 109 11.44 -12.68 6.62
CA ASP A 109 12.79 -13.23 6.65
C ASP A 109 13.65 -12.53 5.59
N GLU A 110 14.65 -11.76 6.02
CA GLU A 110 15.43 -10.94 5.09
C GLU A 110 16.45 -11.76 4.29
N THR A 111 17.09 -12.72 4.95
CA THR A 111 18.04 -13.64 4.33
C THR A 111 17.37 -14.45 3.23
N ASN A 112 16.18 -15.00 3.47
CA ASN A 112 15.46 -15.76 2.45
C ASN A 112 15.05 -14.88 1.26
N LYS A 113 14.57 -13.65 1.48
CA LYS A 113 14.24 -12.72 0.37
C LYS A 113 15.42 -12.49 -0.57
N ILE A 114 16.61 -12.29 0.00
CA ILE A 114 17.84 -12.04 -0.75
C ILE A 114 18.25 -13.33 -1.49
N ASN A 115 18.28 -14.46 -0.79
CA ASN A 115 18.66 -15.76 -1.37
C ASN A 115 17.74 -16.20 -2.52
N ILE A 116 16.44 -15.91 -2.44
CA ILE A 116 15.48 -16.23 -3.51
C ILE A 116 15.84 -15.51 -4.81
N ILE A 117 16.25 -14.22 -4.74
CA ILE A 117 16.69 -13.48 -5.93
C ILE A 117 18.02 -14.03 -6.44
N HIS A 118 18.99 -14.28 -5.55
CA HIS A 118 20.29 -14.86 -5.94
C HIS A 118 20.17 -16.25 -6.57
N ALA A 119 19.19 -17.04 -6.17
CA ALA A 119 18.89 -18.34 -6.78
C ALA A 119 18.25 -18.22 -8.17
N GLY A 120 17.95 -17.02 -8.67
CA GLY A 120 17.43 -16.80 -10.02
C GLY A 120 15.91 -16.77 -10.14
N ALA A 121 15.17 -16.59 -9.04
CA ALA A 121 13.71 -16.65 -9.05
C ALA A 121 13.02 -15.52 -9.82
N LEU A 122 13.68 -14.37 -10.04
CA LEU A 122 13.03 -13.20 -10.64
C LEU A 122 12.53 -13.47 -12.06
N LYS A 123 13.31 -14.15 -12.89
CA LYS A 123 12.93 -14.43 -14.29
C LYS A 123 11.62 -15.24 -14.39
N PRO A 124 11.46 -16.40 -13.73
CA PRO A 124 10.20 -17.12 -13.76
C PRO A 124 9.06 -16.34 -13.08
N ILE A 125 9.32 -15.64 -11.96
CA ILE A 125 8.29 -14.82 -11.30
C ILE A 125 7.73 -13.75 -12.25
N ILE A 126 8.58 -13.04 -12.99
CA ILE A 126 8.15 -12.02 -13.96
C ILE A 126 7.38 -12.66 -15.11
N HIS A 127 7.84 -13.81 -15.62
CA HIS A 127 7.10 -14.55 -16.64
C HIS A 127 5.69 -14.93 -16.17
N PHE A 128 5.56 -15.36 -14.91
CA PHE A 128 4.27 -15.74 -14.32
C PHE A 128 3.30 -14.58 -14.10
N LEU A 129 3.77 -13.33 -14.03
CA LEU A 129 2.87 -12.16 -14.03
C LEU A 129 2.00 -12.08 -15.29
N GLN A 130 2.47 -12.67 -16.40
CA GLN A 130 1.78 -12.68 -17.69
C GLN A 130 1.02 -14.00 -17.95
N SER A 131 0.95 -14.88 -16.95
CA SER A 131 0.29 -16.18 -17.07
C SER A 131 -1.22 -16.01 -17.22
N GLU A 132 -1.84 -16.84 -18.07
CA GLU A 132 -3.31 -17.00 -18.13
C GLU A 132 -3.87 -17.73 -16.90
N ASN A 133 -3.01 -18.45 -16.17
CA ASN A 133 -3.38 -19.04 -14.89
C ASN A 133 -3.39 -17.94 -13.81
N VAL A 134 -4.60 -17.54 -13.42
CA VAL A 134 -4.87 -16.51 -12.41
C VAL A 134 -4.17 -16.79 -11.08
N THR A 135 -4.19 -18.05 -10.60
CA THR A 135 -3.54 -18.41 -9.33
C THR A 135 -2.03 -18.20 -9.40
N LEU A 136 -1.41 -18.57 -10.52
CA LEU A 136 0.03 -18.37 -10.71
C LEU A 136 0.39 -16.88 -10.86
N GLN A 137 -0.44 -16.10 -11.56
CA GLN A 137 -0.29 -14.65 -11.66
C GLN A 137 -0.40 -13.97 -10.29
N GLU A 138 -1.38 -14.35 -9.47
CA GLU A 138 -1.57 -13.82 -8.10
C GLU A 138 -0.37 -14.17 -7.20
N TYR A 139 0.11 -15.42 -7.25
CA TYR A 139 1.31 -15.81 -6.51
C TYR A 139 2.57 -15.06 -6.97
N ALA A 140 2.71 -14.78 -8.26
CA ALA A 140 3.82 -13.98 -8.79
C ALA A 140 3.78 -12.54 -8.29
N ALA A 141 2.60 -11.90 -8.32
CA ALA A 141 2.42 -10.55 -7.78
C ALA A 141 2.71 -10.51 -6.27
N ALA A 142 2.19 -11.47 -5.50
CA ALA A 142 2.43 -11.58 -4.05
C ALA A 142 3.91 -11.82 -3.72
N ALA A 143 4.61 -12.62 -4.54
CA ALA A 143 6.05 -12.83 -4.42
C ALA A 143 6.81 -11.51 -4.61
N LEU A 144 6.47 -10.72 -5.64
CA LEU A 144 7.11 -9.41 -5.86
C LEU A 144 6.82 -8.41 -4.74
N ILE A 145 5.61 -8.37 -4.17
CA ILE A 145 5.34 -7.55 -2.98
C ILE A 145 6.28 -7.95 -1.83
N THR A 146 6.40 -9.26 -1.59
CA THR A 146 7.18 -9.77 -0.46
C THR A 146 8.67 -9.53 -0.66
N LEU A 147 9.19 -9.79 -1.85
CA LEU A 147 10.61 -9.62 -2.19
C LEU A 147 11.00 -8.13 -2.25
N SER A 148 10.13 -7.26 -2.76
CA SER A 148 10.38 -5.80 -2.83
C SER A 148 10.36 -5.11 -1.46
N ALA A 149 9.91 -5.78 -0.40
CA ALA A 149 10.02 -5.25 0.96
C ALA A 149 11.47 -5.16 1.45
N SER A 150 12.40 -5.93 0.87
CA SER A 150 13.84 -5.84 1.13
C SER A 150 14.44 -4.63 0.44
N SER A 151 15.22 -3.81 1.15
CA SER A 151 15.95 -2.70 0.54
C SER A 151 17.01 -3.17 -0.46
N VAL A 152 17.61 -4.34 -0.23
CA VAL A 152 18.65 -4.93 -1.10
C VAL A 152 18.04 -5.38 -2.44
N ASN A 153 16.82 -5.91 -2.40
CA ASN A 153 16.18 -6.47 -3.59
C ASN A 153 15.58 -5.41 -4.52
N LYS A 154 15.17 -4.24 -4.00
CA LYS A 154 14.51 -3.18 -4.78
C LYS A 154 15.24 -2.77 -6.07
N PRO A 155 16.56 -2.47 -6.07
CA PRO A 155 17.28 -2.13 -7.29
C PRO A 155 17.42 -3.32 -8.25
N ILE A 156 17.46 -4.56 -7.74
CA ILE A 156 17.58 -5.75 -8.57
C ILE A 156 16.25 -6.04 -9.29
N ILE A 157 15.13 -5.91 -8.58
CA ILE A 157 13.77 -6.10 -9.13
C ILE A 157 13.44 -5.03 -10.17
N SER A 158 13.87 -3.78 -9.95
CA SER A 158 13.65 -2.73 -10.95
C SER A 158 14.50 -2.97 -12.21
N ALA A 159 15.77 -3.34 -12.05
CA ALA A 159 16.66 -3.67 -13.16
C ALA A 159 16.23 -4.91 -13.95
N SER A 160 15.45 -5.83 -13.36
CA SER A 160 14.95 -7.02 -14.06
C SER A 160 13.76 -6.76 -14.98
N GLY A 161 13.29 -5.51 -15.11
CA GLY A 161 12.17 -5.16 -15.97
C GLY A 161 10.79 -5.54 -15.41
N ALA A 162 10.66 -5.71 -14.09
CA ALA A 162 9.38 -6.07 -13.46
C ALA A 162 8.35 -4.92 -13.47
N ILE A 163 8.81 -3.67 -13.48
CA ILE A 163 7.97 -2.47 -13.31
C ILE A 163 6.90 -2.33 -14.41
N PRO A 164 7.21 -2.43 -15.72
CA PRO A 164 6.19 -2.36 -16.77
C PRO A 164 5.05 -3.36 -16.58
N TYR A 165 5.36 -4.62 -16.26
CA TYR A 165 4.36 -5.65 -16.04
C TYR A 165 3.45 -5.37 -14.83
N LEU A 166 4.00 -4.81 -13.75
CA LEU A 166 3.20 -4.39 -12.61
C LEU A 166 2.23 -3.26 -12.98
N VAL A 167 2.65 -2.32 -13.83
CA VAL A 167 1.77 -1.25 -14.31
C VAL A 167 0.72 -1.76 -15.29
N ASP A 168 1.05 -2.73 -16.14
CA ASP A 168 0.06 -3.40 -17.01
C ASP A 168 -1.01 -4.11 -16.18
N ILE A 169 -0.62 -4.79 -15.09
CA ILE A 169 -1.58 -5.38 -14.14
C ILE A 169 -2.49 -4.30 -13.53
N LEU A 170 -2.00 -3.09 -13.26
CA LEU A 170 -2.87 -2.00 -12.79
C LEU A 170 -3.92 -1.59 -13.82
N ARG A 171 -3.61 -1.70 -15.12
CA ARG A 171 -4.50 -1.33 -16.24
C ARG A 171 -5.59 -2.38 -16.48
N SER A 172 -5.26 -3.67 -16.46
CA SER A 172 -6.17 -4.73 -16.91
C SER A 172 -6.35 -5.91 -15.95
N GLY A 173 -5.65 -5.94 -14.82
CA GLY A 173 -5.73 -7.03 -13.85
C GLY A 173 -7.04 -7.06 -13.06
N GLY A 174 -7.30 -8.21 -12.40
CA GLY A 174 -8.39 -8.32 -11.42
C GLY A 174 -8.16 -7.43 -10.18
N SER A 175 -9.22 -7.23 -9.38
CA SER A 175 -9.17 -6.35 -8.20
C SER A 175 -8.01 -6.67 -7.22
N GLN A 176 -7.80 -7.96 -6.94
CA GLN A 176 -6.72 -8.41 -6.06
C GLN A 176 -5.35 -8.20 -6.70
N ALA A 177 -5.17 -8.59 -7.97
CA ALA A 177 -3.92 -8.38 -8.71
C ALA A 177 -3.54 -6.90 -8.81
N ARG A 178 -4.50 -5.99 -9.06
CA ARG A 178 -4.28 -4.54 -9.06
C ARG A 178 -3.84 -4.02 -7.68
N THR A 179 -4.47 -4.52 -6.62
CA THR A 179 -4.05 -4.21 -5.24
C THR A 179 -2.61 -4.66 -4.98
N ASP A 180 -2.29 -5.87 -5.40
CA ASP A 180 -0.96 -6.44 -5.20
C ASP A 180 0.12 -5.71 -6.01
N ALA A 181 -0.20 -5.32 -7.24
CA ALA A 181 0.66 -4.52 -8.09
C ALA A 181 0.98 -3.15 -7.48
N VAL A 182 -0.01 -2.43 -6.94
CA VAL A 182 0.25 -1.12 -6.32
C VAL A 182 1.08 -1.25 -5.03
N LEU A 183 0.91 -2.33 -4.26
CA LEU A 183 1.73 -2.60 -3.08
C LEU A 183 3.20 -2.86 -3.47
N ALA A 184 3.44 -3.65 -4.53
CA ALA A 184 4.78 -3.90 -5.04
C ALA A 184 5.42 -2.62 -5.58
N LEU A 185 4.70 -1.85 -6.40
CA LEU A 185 5.19 -0.58 -6.95
C LEU A 185 5.51 0.43 -5.85
N TYR A 186 4.67 0.55 -4.82
CA TYR A 186 4.95 1.38 -3.66
C TYR A 186 6.22 0.93 -2.91
N ASN A 187 6.41 -0.37 -2.70
CA ASN A 187 7.64 -0.86 -2.06
C ASN A 187 8.87 -0.50 -2.89
N LEU A 188 8.82 -0.72 -4.21
CA LEU A 188 9.89 -0.38 -5.14
C LEU A 188 10.17 1.13 -5.17
N SER A 189 9.15 1.97 -5.08
CA SER A 189 9.27 3.42 -5.12
C SER A 189 9.96 4.03 -3.89
N THR A 190 10.11 3.27 -2.81
CA THR A 190 10.89 3.71 -1.63
C THR A 190 12.40 3.73 -1.88
N HIS A 191 12.86 3.18 -3.00
CA HIS A 191 14.22 3.40 -3.51
C HIS A 191 14.18 4.55 -4.52
N PRO A 192 14.87 5.69 -4.28
CA PRO A 192 14.73 6.91 -5.09
C PRO A 192 14.93 6.70 -6.60
N ASP A 193 15.92 5.89 -6.99
CA ASP A 193 16.26 5.67 -8.40
C ASP A 193 15.13 4.96 -9.16
N ASN A 194 14.34 4.15 -8.46
CA ASN A 194 13.20 3.43 -9.04
C ASN A 194 12.03 4.35 -9.40
N LEU A 195 11.90 5.52 -8.78
CA LEU A 195 10.79 6.44 -9.06
C LEU A 195 10.77 6.88 -10.52
N SER A 196 11.96 7.14 -11.10
CA SER A 196 12.09 7.52 -12.50
C SER A 196 11.64 6.41 -13.45
N LEU A 197 12.03 5.16 -13.16
CA LEU A 197 11.63 3.99 -13.93
C LEU A 197 10.12 3.73 -13.84
N ILE A 198 9.54 3.88 -12.64
CA ILE A 198 8.08 3.79 -12.45
C ILE A 198 7.38 4.88 -13.25
N LEU A 199 7.87 6.12 -13.22
CA LEU A 199 7.23 7.24 -13.90
C LEU A 199 7.19 7.07 -15.43
N GLN A 200 8.27 6.52 -16.01
CA GLN A 200 8.38 6.24 -17.46
C GLN A 200 7.33 5.24 -17.98
N THR A 201 6.69 4.46 -17.10
CA THR A 201 5.63 3.52 -17.47
C THR A 201 4.22 4.14 -17.42
N GLU A 202 4.14 5.46 -17.20
CA GLU A 202 2.91 6.24 -17.10
C GLU A 202 1.89 5.64 -16.12
N PRO A 203 2.26 5.51 -14.83
CA PRO A 203 1.47 4.77 -13.84
C PRO A 203 0.25 5.57 -13.35
N ILE A 204 0.19 6.89 -13.59
CA ILE A 204 -0.83 7.76 -12.98
C ILE A 204 -2.25 7.41 -13.43
N PRO A 205 -2.58 7.31 -14.73
CA PRO A 205 -3.93 6.93 -15.15
C PRO A 205 -4.46 5.62 -14.51
N PRO A 206 -3.71 4.50 -14.52
CA PRO A 206 -4.19 3.28 -13.87
C PRO A 206 -4.24 3.38 -12.33
N LEU A 207 -3.39 4.19 -11.69
CA LEU A 207 -3.47 4.49 -10.26
C LEU A 207 -4.75 5.27 -9.91
N ILE A 208 -5.12 6.27 -10.70
CA ILE A 208 -6.37 7.02 -10.54
C ILE A 208 -7.59 6.11 -10.73
N SER A 209 -7.59 5.29 -11.78
CA SER A 209 -8.62 4.27 -11.98
C SER A 209 -8.76 3.33 -10.77
N LEU A 210 -7.63 2.90 -10.18
CA LEU A 210 -7.65 2.05 -8.99
C LEU A 210 -8.23 2.78 -7.78
N LEU A 211 -7.86 4.04 -7.55
CA LEU A 211 -8.43 4.87 -6.48
C LEU A 211 -9.94 5.06 -6.61
N ASN A 212 -10.44 5.24 -7.83
CA ASN A 212 -11.87 5.42 -8.09
C ASN A 212 -12.67 4.14 -7.83
N SER A 213 -12.07 2.97 -8.06
CA SER A 213 -12.68 1.66 -7.74
C SER A 213 -12.48 1.19 -6.29
N SER A 214 -11.67 1.90 -5.49
CA SER A 214 -11.28 1.48 -4.14
C SER A 214 -12.02 2.28 -3.06
N LYS A 215 -12.30 1.64 -1.92
CA LYS A 215 -12.70 2.38 -0.72
C LYS A 215 -11.56 3.34 -0.31
N ARG A 216 -11.86 4.61 -0.13
CA ARG A 216 -10.87 5.67 0.17
C ARG A 216 -10.09 5.44 1.47
N SER A 217 -10.72 4.78 2.44
CA SER A 217 -10.09 4.39 3.70
C SER A 217 -9.28 3.08 3.64
N SER A 218 -9.19 2.43 2.48
CA SER A 218 -8.49 1.14 2.33
C SER A 218 -6.97 1.29 2.31
N LYS A 219 -6.27 0.18 2.58
CA LYS A 219 -4.80 0.13 2.48
C LYS A 219 -4.33 0.32 1.03
N THR A 220 -5.11 -0.15 0.06
CA THR A 220 -4.87 0.06 -1.37
C THR A 220 -4.89 1.55 -1.71
N ALA A 221 -5.91 2.28 -1.25
CA ALA A 221 -6.00 3.72 -1.45
C ALA A 221 -4.85 4.48 -0.77
N GLU A 222 -4.44 4.07 0.44
CA GLU A 222 -3.27 4.63 1.12
C GLU A 222 -2.00 4.46 0.27
N LYS A 223 -1.71 3.26 -0.22
CA LYS A 223 -0.48 3.00 -1.00
C LYS A 223 -0.50 3.61 -2.38
N CYS A 224 -1.66 3.64 -3.03
CA CYS A 224 -1.83 4.34 -4.29
C CYS A 224 -1.57 5.85 -4.13
N THR A 225 -2.17 6.48 -3.12
CA THR A 225 -1.98 7.91 -2.84
C THR A 225 -0.54 8.23 -2.43
N ALA A 226 0.11 7.37 -1.65
CA ALA A 226 1.52 7.53 -1.27
C ALA A 226 2.47 7.40 -2.46
N LEU A 227 2.16 6.52 -3.42
CA LEU A 227 2.90 6.41 -4.67
C LEU A 227 2.71 7.67 -5.52
N ILE A 228 1.47 8.17 -5.65
CA ILE A 228 1.19 9.45 -6.34
C ILE A 228 1.96 10.59 -5.67
N GLU A 229 1.94 10.73 -4.33
CA GLU A 229 2.72 11.75 -3.60
C GLU A 229 4.21 11.67 -3.93
N SER A 230 4.76 10.46 -4.11
CA SER A 230 6.15 10.29 -4.51
C SER A 230 6.39 10.73 -5.96
N LEU A 231 5.53 10.32 -6.90
CA LEU A 231 5.66 10.59 -8.34
C LEU A 231 5.48 12.07 -8.69
N VAL A 232 4.61 12.81 -7.99
CA VAL A 232 4.45 14.26 -8.20
C VAL A 232 5.64 15.10 -7.71
N SER A 233 6.68 14.46 -7.16
CA SER A 233 7.98 15.13 -6.95
C SER A 233 8.65 15.47 -8.28
N PHE A 234 8.31 14.77 -9.37
CA PHE A 234 8.78 15.01 -10.73
C PHE A 234 7.78 15.87 -11.52
N ASP A 235 8.28 16.73 -12.42
CA ASP A 235 7.39 17.58 -13.25
C ASP A 235 6.46 16.75 -14.13
N GLU A 236 6.99 15.68 -14.72
CA GLU A 236 6.22 14.74 -15.53
C GLU A 236 5.08 14.10 -14.72
N GLY A 237 5.31 13.69 -13.46
CA GLY A 237 4.26 13.18 -12.59
C GLY A 237 3.19 14.22 -12.27
N ARG A 238 3.57 15.48 -12.06
CA ARG A 238 2.59 16.57 -11.85
C ARG A 238 1.76 16.85 -13.10
N ARG A 239 2.41 16.85 -14.28
CA ARG A 239 1.73 17.03 -15.58
C ARG A 239 0.73 15.90 -15.82
N MET A 240 1.15 14.64 -15.67
CA MET A 240 0.28 13.48 -15.83
C MET A 240 -0.93 13.52 -14.88
N LEU A 241 -0.72 13.86 -13.60
CA LEU A 241 -1.83 13.97 -12.64
C LEU A 241 -2.82 15.09 -12.99
N THR A 242 -2.32 16.19 -13.56
CA THR A 242 -3.15 17.34 -13.94
C THR A 242 -3.89 17.11 -15.27
N SER A 243 -3.29 16.36 -16.20
CA SER A 243 -3.90 16.04 -17.49
C SER A 243 -4.87 14.86 -17.43
N GLU A 244 -4.72 13.97 -16.45
CA GLU A 244 -5.63 12.85 -16.24
C GLU A 244 -7.01 13.35 -15.80
N GLU A 245 -8.05 12.90 -16.50
CA GLU A 245 -9.43 13.28 -16.18
C GLU A 245 -9.78 12.83 -14.75
N GLY A 246 -10.20 13.77 -13.92
CA GLY A 246 -10.49 13.51 -12.51
C GLY A 246 -9.26 13.15 -11.65
N GLY A 247 -8.03 13.33 -12.16
CA GLY A 247 -6.81 13.00 -11.43
C GLY A 247 -6.65 13.79 -10.12
N ILE A 248 -6.80 15.13 -10.19
CA ILE A 248 -6.77 15.99 -9.00
C ILE A 248 -7.98 15.72 -8.11
N LEU A 249 -9.17 15.55 -8.69
CA LEU A 249 -10.40 15.23 -7.96
C LEU A 249 -10.23 13.98 -7.11
N ALA A 250 -9.71 12.89 -7.67
CA ALA A 250 -9.48 11.66 -6.93
C ALA A 250 -8.57 11.86 -5.69
N VAL A 251 -7.55 12.72 -5.81
CA VAL A 251 -6.68 13.07 -4.67
C VAL A 251 -7.43 13.92 -3.64
N VAL A 252 -8.27 14.88 -4.07
CA VAL A 252 -9.10 15.69 -3.18
C VAL A 252 -10.12 14.83 -2.44
N GLU A 253 -10.80 13.90 -3.10
CA GLU A 253 -11.77 13.04 -2.44
C GLU A 253 -11.12 12.06 -1.45
N VAL A 254 -9.87 11.63 -1.70
CA VAL A 254 -9.06 10.90 -0.69
C VAL A 254 -8.71 11.80 0.50
N LEU A 255 -8.42 13.09 0.27
CA LEU A 255 -8.17 14.05 1.33
C LEU A 255 -9.40 14.26 2.23
N GLU A 256 -10.60 14.15 1.69
CA GLU A 256 -11.86 14.30 2.43
C GLU A 256 -12.26 13.03 3.19
N SER A 257 -12.17 11.87 2.55
CA SER A 257 -12.78 10.62 3.06
C SER A 257 -11.80 9.46 3.32
N GLY A 258 -10.50 9.72 3.17
CA GLY A 258 -9.45 8.71 3.36
C GLY A 258 -9.15 8.38 4.83
N SER A 259 -8.31 7.36 5.04
CA SER A 259 -7.70 7.13 6.35
C SER A 259 -6.76 8.30 6.73
N LEU A 260 -6.38 8.41 8.01
CA LEU A 260 -5.44 9.46 8.45
C LEU A 260 -4.16 9.48 7.61
N GLN A 261 -3.63 8.30 7.27
CA GLN A 261 -2.45 8.16 6.41
C GLN A 261 -2.76 8.56 4.96
N SER A 262 -3.87 8.11 4.38
CA SER A 262 -4.26 8.48 3.02
C SER A 262 -4.44 10.00 2.88
N ARG A 263 -5.10 10.64 3.86
CA ARG A 263 -5.30 12.10 3.89
C ARG A 263 -3.97 12.85 4.00
N GLU A 264 -3.02 12.36 4.80
CA GLU A 264 -1.66 12.92 4.92
C GLU A 264 -0.86 12.84 3.61
N HIS A 265 -1.01 11.75 2.87
CA HIS A 265 -0.41 11.57 1.54
C HIS A 265 -1.09 12.47 0.51
N ALA A 266 -2.42 12.56 0.51
CA ALA A 266 -3.17 13.39 -0.42
C ALA A 266 -2.82 14.87 -0.28
N VAL A 267 -2.84 15.41 0.94
CA VAL A 267 -2.43 16.80 1.18
C VAL A 267 -0.95 17.02 0.84
N GLY A 268 -0.10 16.01 1.04
CA GLY A 268 1.30 16.04 0.65
C GLY A 268 1.51 16.14 -0.86
N ALA A 269 0.74 15.39 -1.65
CA ALA A 269 0.79 15.43 -3.10
C ALA A 269 0.40 16.83 -3.62
N LEU A 270 -0.74 17.36 -3.16
CA LEU A 270 -1.22 18.69 -3.56
C LEU A 270 -0.28 19.82 -3.09
N LEU A 271 0.31 19.69 -1.90
CA LEU A 271 1.30 20.64 -1.40
C LEU A 271 2.56 20.65 -2.28
N LYS A 272 3.10 19.48 -2.65
CA LYS A 272 4.27 19.39 -3.54
C LYS A 272 4.00 20.03 -4.91
N MET A 273 2.80 19.83 -5.46
CA MET A 273 2.38 20.51 -6.69
C MET A 273 2.46 22.03 -6.53
N CYS A 274 1.76 22.60 -5.54
CA CYS A 274 1.76 24.04 -5.29
C CYS A 274 3.14 24.62 -4.93
N GLN A 275 3.98 23.86 -4.23
CA GLN A 275 5.35 24.29 -3.92
C GLN A 275 6.25 24.33 -5.16
N SER A 276 5.99 23.45 -6.15
CA SER A 276 6.77 23.41 -7.39
C SER A 276 6.43 24.56 -8.34
N ASP A 277 5.14 24.79 -8.58
CA ASP A 277 4.65 25.90 -9.39
C ASP A 277 3.23 26.25 -8.95
N ARG A 278 3.18 27.18 -8.01
CA ARG A 278 1.93 27.67 -7.45
C ARG A 278 0.97 28.18 -8.52
N SER A 279 1.48 28.92 -9.51
CA SER A 279 0.63 29.56 -10.52
C SER A 279 -0.08 28.54 -11.40
N LYS A 280 0.62 27.45 -11.72
CA LYS A 280 0.13 26.36 -12.57
C LYS A 280 -0.88 25.46 -11.87
N TYR A 281 -0.63 25.09 -10.61
CA TYR A 281 -1.42 24.05 -9.93
C TYR A 281 -2.50 24.58 -8.98
N ARG A 282 -2.45 25.86 -8.60
CA ARG A 282 -3.44 26.44 -7.68
C ARG A 282 -4.87 26.34 -8.21
N GLU A 283 -5.11 26.80 -9.43
CA GLU A 283 -6.48 26.90 -9.97
C GLU A 283 -7.12 25.51 -10.18
N PRO A 284 -6.43 24.52 -10.79
CA PRO A 284 -6.95 23.16 -10.86
C PRO A 284 -7.31 22.57 -9.49
N ILE A 285 -6.47 22.77 -8.47
CA ILE A 285 -6.71 22.27 -7.11
C ILE A 285 -7.92 22.94 -6.46
N LEU A 286 -8.10 24.25 -6.65
CA LEU A 286 -9.26 24.98 -6.11
C LEU A 286 -10.57 24.58 -6.81
N ARG A 287 -10.52 24.34 -8.12
CA ARG A 287 -11.68 23.94 -8.92
C ARG A 287 -12.31 22.64 -8.43
N GLU A 288 -11.50 21.69 -7.97
CA GLU A 288 -11.96 20.42 -7.40
C GLU A 288 -12.47 20.54 -5.95
N GLY A 289 -12.52 21.74 -5.37
CA GLY A 289 -13.18 21.96 -4.08
C GLY A 289 -12.36 21.58 -2.85
N VAL A 290 -11.03 21.63 -2.89
CA VAL A 290 -10.15 21.13 -1.81
C VAL A 290 -10.31 21.80 -0.42
N ILE A 291 -10.88 23.01 -0.35
CA ILE A 291 -10.81 23.88 0.85
C ILE A 291 -11.50 23.28 2.10
N PRO A 292 -12.73 22.74 2.04
CA PRO A 292 -13.39 22.17 3.21
C PRO A 292 -12.58 21.01 3.81
N GLY A 293 -12.09 20.10 2.97
CA GLY A 293 -11.25 18.98 3.40
C GLY A 293 -9.95 19.44 4.07
N LEU A 294 -9.32 20.52 3.58
CA LEU A 294 -8.12 21.08 4.21
C LEU A 294 -8.41 21.71 5.57
N LEU A 295 -9.50 22.47 5.69
CA LEU A 295 -9.90 23.08 6.96
C LEU A 295 -10.19 22.01 8.00
N GLU A 296 -10.93 20.96 7.63
CA GLU A 296 -11.18 19.82 8.51
C GLU A 296 -9.86 19.14 8.92
N LEU A 297 -8.95 18.92 7.96
CA LEU A 297 -7.65 18.29 8.23
C LEU A 297 -6.76 19.11 9.17
N THR A 298 -6.91 20.44 9.23
CA THR A 298 -6.18 21.27 10.22
C THR A 298 -6.60 21.01 11.65
N VAL A 299 -7.79 20.42 11.87
CA VAL A 299 -8.32 20.11 13.21
C VAL A 299 -8.22 18.61 13.50
N GLN A 300 -8.63 17.77 12.54
CA GLN A 300 -8.78 16.32 12.72
C GLN A 300 -7.62 15.48 12.15
N GLY A 301 -6.63 16.13 11.55
CA GLY A 301 -5.46 15.46 10.99
C GLY A 301 -4.42 15.01 12.03
N THR A 302 -3.48 14.17 11.58
CA THR A 302 -2.19 13.96 12.26
C THR A 302 -1.40 15.26 12.36
N ALA A 303 -0.45 15.37 13.29
CA ALA A 303 0.41 16.55 13.39
C ALA A 303 1.10 16.92 12.05
N LYS A 304 1.53 15.92 11.28
CA LYS A 304 2.14 16.12 9.95
C LYS A 304 1.13 16.63 8.92
N SER A 305 -0.06 16.03 8.85
CA SER A 305 -1.10 16.45 7.91
C SER A 305 -1.66 17.83 8.24
N GLN A 306 -1.78 18.20 9.53
CA GLN A 306 -2.16 19.55 9.96
C GLN A 306 -1.16 20.61 9.44
N LEU A 307 0.15 20.38 9.62
CA LEU A 307 1.18 21.29 9.12
C LEU A 307 1.18 21.41 7.60
N LYS A 308 1.04 20.27 6.89
CA LYS A 308 0.91 20.25 5.42
C LYS A 308 -0.34 21.02 4.96
N ALA A 309 -1.48 20.81 5.62
CA ALA A 309 -2.75 21.47 5.29
C ALA A 309 -2.68 22.98 5.48
N GLN A 310 -2.13 23.45 6.60
CA GLN A 310 -1.93 24.88 6.85
C GLN A 310 -1.01 25.51 5.80
N SER A 311 0.05 24.80 5.40
CA SER A 311 0.98 25.27 4.37
C SER A 311 0.31 25.36 3.00
N LEU A 312 -0.48 24.35 2.63
CA LEU A 312 -1.22 24.35 1.37
C LEU A 312 -2.29 25.45 1.35
N LEU A 313 -3.04 25.64 2.45
CA LEU A 313 -4.02 26.73 2.56
C LEU A 313 -3.39 28.11 2.34
N LYS A 314 -2.19 28.37 2.88
CA LYS A 314 -1.44 29.61 2.63
C LYS A 314 -1.13 29.78 1.14
N LEU A 315 -0.62 28.72 0.50
CA LEU A 315 -0.34 28.75 -0.94
C LEU A 315 -1.61 28.94 -1.78
N LEU A 316 -2.76 28.39 -1.39
CA LEU A 316 -4.00 28.55 -2.15
C LEU A 316 -4.62 29.95 -2.00
N ARG A 317 -4.48 30.58 -0.82
CA ARG A 317 -5.09 31.88 -0.51
C ARG A 317 -4.55 33.04 -1.33
N ASP A 318 -3.23 33.13 -1.51
CA ASP A 318 -2.58 34.39 -1.91
C ASP A 318 -2.64 34.62 -3.43
N SER A 319 -3.75 35.07 -4.01
CA SER A 319 -3.90 35.23 -5.48
C SER A 319 -2.64 35.84 -6.15
N PRO A 320 -2.06 35.21 -7.18
CA PRO A 320 -0.90 35.77 -7.91
C PRO A 320 -1.30 37.01 -8.72
N TYR A 321 -2.58 37.17 -9.00
CA TYR A 321 -3.14 38.41 -9.48
C TYR A 321 -3.41 39.29 -8.26
N PRO A 322 -2.91 40.54 -8.22
CA PRO A 322 -3.54 41.55 -7.38
C PRO A 322 -5.04 41.40 -7.61
N ARG A 323 -5.85 41.45 -6.54
CA ARG A 323 -7.25 41.84 -6.76
C ARG A 323 -7.14 43.05 -7.68
N SER A 324 -7.75 42.99 -8.85
CA SER A 324 -8.00 44.21 -9.60
C SER A 324 -8.81 45.04 -8.62
N GLU A 325 -8.12 45.88 -7.84
CA GLU A 325 -8.68 47.03 -7.21
C GLU A 325 -9.28 47.74 -8.40
N LEU A 326 -10.57 47.52 -8.62
CA LEU A 326 -11.35 48.38 -9.49
C LEU A 326 -10.93 49.77 -9.05
N GLN A 327 -10.25 50.51 -9.93
CA GLN A 327 -9.74 51.82 -9.55
C GLN A 327 -10.89 52.58 -8.90
N PRO A 328 -10.64 53.38 -7.85
CA PRO A 328 -11.70 54.10 -7.14
C PRO A 328 -12.71 54.74 -8.10
N ASP A 329 -12.21 55.28 -9.21
CA ASP A 329 -12.95 55.87 -10.32
C ASP A 329 -13.94 54.91 -11.00
N THR A 330 -13.61 53.63 -11.13
CA THR A 330 -14.50 52.61 -11.71
C THR A 330 -15.63 52.26 -10.74
N LEU A 331 -15.33 52.19 -9.43
CA LEU A 331 -16.35 52.02 -8.40
C LEU A 331 -17.24 53.26 -8.29
N GLU A 332 -16.66 54.46 -8.34
CA GLU A 332 -17.41 55.72 -8.37
C GLU A 332 -18.29 55.81 -9.61
N ASN A 333 -17.80 55.41 -10.79
CA ASN A 333 -18.59 55.40 -12.02
C ASN A 333 -19.75 54.41 -11.95
N ILE A 334 -19.55 53.22 -11.38
CA ILE A 334 -20.63 52.24 -11.18
C ILE A 334 -21.65 52.76 -10.16
N VAL A 335 -21.19 53.35 -9.06
CA VAL A 335 -22.07 53.95 -8.04
C VAL A 335 -22.84 55.14 -8.61
N GLN A 336 -22.19 56.05 -9.33
CA GLN A 336 -22.84 57.20 -9.98
C GLN A 336 -23.83 56.77 -11.05
N TYR A 337 -23.51 55.72 -11.84
CA TYR A 337 -24.44 55.14 -12.79
C TYR A 337 -25.71 54.63 -12.10
N HIS A 338 -25.57 53.92 -10.98
CA HIS A 338 -26.73 53.42 -10.22
C HIS A 338 -27.51 54.52 -9.48
N VAL A 339 -26.83 55.55 -8.95
CA VAL A 339 -27.47 56.71 -8.33
C VAL A 339 -28.27 57.52 -9.36
N SER A 340 -27.70 57.74 -10.55
CA SER A 340 -28.36 58.43 -11.66
C SER A 340 -29.57 57.64 -12.18
N ASN A 341 -29.47 56.31 -12.26
CA ASN A 341 -30.59 55.47 -12.66
C ASN A 341 -31.71 55.41 -11.61
N ARG A 342 -31.38 55.51 -10.31
CA ARG A 342 -32.40 55.62 -9.24
C ARG A 342 -33.10 56.98 -9.24
N ARG A 343 -32.36 58.09 -9.46
CA ARG A 343 -32.97 59.43 -9.63
C ARG A 343 -33.85 59.50 -10.88
N GLY A 344 -33.44 58.89 -11.99
CA GLY A 344 -34.24 58.79 -13.21
C GLY A 344 -35.54 57.99 -13.04
N ARG A 345 -35.53 56.95 -12.19
CA ARG A 345 -36.75 56.17 -11.85
C ARG A 345 -37.68 56.90 -10.87
N SER A 346 -37.15 57.72 -9.96
CA SER A 346 -37.96 58.57 -9.07
C SER A 346 -38.70 59.67 -9.83
N ASN A 347 -38.04 60.35 -10.78
CA ASN A 347 -38.67 61.38 -11.62
C ASN A 347 -39.69 60.82 -12.64
N ARG A 348 -39.61 59.54 -13.00
CA ARG A 348 -40.62 58.89 -13.86
C ARG A 348 -41.87 58.45 -13.09
N LYS A 349 -41.77 58.19 -11.79
CA LYS A 349 -42.94 57.92 -10.94
C LYS A 349 -43.75 59.19 -10.64
N SER A 350 -43.10 60.32 -10.38
CA SER A 350 -43.84 61.57 -10.10
C SER A 350 -44.58 62.18 -11.30
N LYS A 351 -44.27 61.76 -12.53
CA LYS A 351 -44.99 62.17 -13.75
C LYS A 351 -46.12 61.22 -14.15
N ALA A 352 -46.19 60.01 -13.56
CA ALA A 352 -47.25 59.04 -13.82
C ALA A 352 -48.47 59.25 -12.92
N ASP A 353 -48.32 59.94 -11.77
CA ASP A 353 -49.40 60.24 -10.82
C ASP A 353 -50.08 61.61 -11.09
N ALA A 354 -49.83 62.22 -12.25
CA ALA A 354 -50.34 63.56 -12.62
C ALA A 354 -51.21 63.57 -13.89
N PHE A 355 -51.76 62.43 -14.30
CA PHE A 355 -52.77 62.32 -15.36
C PHE A 355 -53.97 61.49 -14.91
#